data_AF-A0A7S4SP04-F1
#
_entry.id   AF-A0A7S4SP04-F1
#
_cell.length_a   1.000
_cell.length_b   1.000
_cell.length_c   1.000
_cell.angle_alpha   90.00
_cell.angle_beta   90.00
_cell.angle_gamma   90.00
#
_symmetry.space_group_name_H-M   'P 1'
#
loop_
_entity.id
_entity.type
_entity.pdbx_description
1 polymer ?
#
loop_
_entity_poly.entity_id
_entity_poly.type
_entity_poly.pdbx_seq_one_letter_code
_entity_poly.pdbx_strand_id
1 'polypeptide(L)'
;GVSFSSEPNNLTKINSFKFSGLANDRVVGVNANADGGVTLAVKSKKKSKTQKPAKAFTKIVLKKDFRRTAKTIINNTSGNHYRSDLKAAALARYTAIAKSQ
;
A
#
# COMPACT_ATOMS: atom_id res chain seq x y z
N GLY A 1 13.12 19.16 -12.79
CA GLY A 1 11.69 19.20 -12.41
C GLY A 1 11.33 17.97 -11.61
N VAL A 2 10.21 17.98 -10.87
CA VAL A 2 9.70 16.79 -10.17
C VAL A 2 8.79 16.02 -11.13
N SER A 3 9.04 14.71 -11.27
CA SER A 3 8.21 13.81 -12.08
C SER A 3 7.28 13.00 -11.18
N PHE A 4 6.01 13.00 -11.51
CA PHE A 4 4.99 12.23 -10.78
C PHE A 4 4.58 10.98 -11.57
N SER A 5 3.98 10.02 -10.87
CA SER A 5 3.44 8.80 -11.47
C SER A 5 2.06 8.50 -10.89
N SER A 6 1.11 8.23 -11.79
CA SER A 6 -0.26 7.83 -11.46
C SER A 6 -0.41 6.32 -11.20
N GLU A 7 0.70 5.57 -11.15
CA GLU A 7 0.70 4.13 -10.95
C GLU A 7 -0.15 3.67 -9.74
N PRO A 8 -0.80 2.49 -9.86
CA PRO A 8 -1.46 1.86 -8.73
C PRO A 8 -0.43 1.46 -7.67
N ASN A 9 -0.81 1.55 -6.40
CA ASN A 9 0.02 1.18 -5.25
C ASN A 9 1.32 1.99 -5.08
N ASN A 10 1.44 3.15 -5.74
CA ASN A 10 2.45 4.15 -5.39
C ASN A 10 1.93 5.04 -4.24
N LEU A 11 2.61 4.97 -3.09
CA LEU A 11 2.21 5.66 -1.85
C LEU A 11 2.39 7.18 -1.91
N THR A 12 3.43 7.67 -2.59
CA THR A 12 3.81 9.10 -2.61
C THR A 12 3.48 9.78 -3.93
N LYS A 13 3.12 9.02 -4.97
CA LYS A 13 2.87 9.48 -6.34
C LYS A 13 4.06 10.14 -7.03
N ILE A 14 5.25 10.02 -6.44
CA ILE A 14 6.51 10.43 -7.05
C ILE A 14 6.98 9.31 -7.99
N ASN A 15 7.46 9.67 -9.18
CA ASN A 15 8.14 8.73 -10.06
C ASN A 15 9.53 8.43 -9.48
N SER A 16 9.63 7.31 -8.78
CA SER A 16 10.86 6.82 -8.18
C SER A 16 10.77 5.30 -8.03
N PHE A 17 11.89 4.61 -8.28
CA PHE A 17 11.98 3.17 -8.14
C PHE A 17 11.51 2.70 -6.76
N LYS A 18 11.84 3.43 -5.69
CA LYS A 18 11.45 3.08 -4.32
C LYS A 18 9.94 2.97 -4.14
N PHE A 19 9.17 3.83 -4.79
CA PHE A 19 7.72 3.94 -4.59
C PHE A 19 6.89 3.27 -5.70
N SER A 20 7.52 2.77 -6.76
CA SER A 20 6.79 2.09 -7.84
C SER A 20 6.11 0.82 -7.34
N GLY A 21 4.81 0.70 -7.66
CA GLY A 21 3.98 -0.45 -7.36
C GLY A 21 4.07 -1.58 -8.39
N LEU A 22 4.76 -1.34 -9.52
CA LEU A 22 4.90 -2.29 -10.62
C LEU A 22 6.28 -2.94 -10.63
N ALA A 23 7.34 -2.12 -10.50
CA ALA A 23 8.72 -2.56 -10.66
C ALA A 23 9.23 -3.44 -9.50
N ASN A 24 8.74 -3.23 -8.28
CA ASN A 24 9.26 -3.92 -7.10
C ASN A 24 8.59 -5.30 -6.87
N ASP A 25 9.36 -6.26 -6.36
CA ASP A 25 8.82 -7.56 -5.90
C ASP A 25 7.98 -7.44 -4.63
N ARG A 26 8.30 -6.45 -3.79
CA ARG A 26 7.58 -6.14 -2.57
C ARG A 26 6.93 -4.76 -2.68
N VAL A 27 5.61 -4.74 -2.56
CA VAL A 27 4.80 -3.53 -2.74
C VAL A 27 3.75 -3.47 -1.65
N VAL A 28 3.60 -2.27 -1.08
CA VAL A 28 2.52 -1.93 -0.16
C VAL A 28 1.76 -0.76 -0.77
N GLY A 29 0.47 -0.93 -0.99
CA GLY A 29 -0.45 0.09 -1.48
C GLY A 29 -1.54 0.37 -0.47
N VAL A 30 -1.92 1.64 -0.33
CA VAL A 30 -3.00 2.09 0.56
C VAL A 30 -3.96 2.90 -0.31
N ASN A 31 -5.16 2.37 -0.53
CA ASN A 31 -6.15 2.95 -1.45
C ASN A 31 -7.47 3.18 -0.72
N ALA A 32 -8.18 4.26 -1.07
CA ALA A 32 -9.52 4.48 -0.55
C ALA A 32 -10.47 3.35 -1.02
N ASN A 33 -11.40 2.98 -0.17
CA ASN A 33 -12.47 2.06 -0.53
C ASN A 33 -13.77 2.84 -0.79
N ALA A 34 -14.60 2.39 -1.74
CA ALA A 34 -15.84 3.07 -2.11
C ALA A 34 -16.86 3.09 -0.96
N ASP A 35 -16.99 1.98 -0.23
CA ASP A 35 -17.90 1.85 0.91
C ASP A 35 -17.35 2.46 2.21
N GLY A 36 -16.37 3.36 2.12
CA GLY A 36 -15.63 3.87 3.27
C GLY A 36 -14.52 2.95 3.79
N GLY A 37 -13.60 3.55 4.56
CA GLY A 37 -12.38 2.91 5.02
C GLY A 37 -11.33 2.76 3.90
N VAL A 38 -10.37 1.86 4.10
CA VAL A 38 -9.17 1.79 3.26
C VAL A 38 -8.85 0.34 2.88
N THR A 39 -8.43 0.14 1.64
CA THR A 39 -7.92 -1.14 1.15
C THR A 39 -6.40 -1.13 1.16
N LEU A 40 -5.82 -2.04 1.96
CA LEU A 40 -4.40 -2.33 1.97
C LEU A 40 -4.11 -3.39 0.90
N ALA A 41 -3.26 -3.05 -0.08
CA ALA A 41 -2.80 -3.96 -1.12
C ALA A 41 -1.35 -4.37 -0.84
N VAL A 42 -1.08 -5.68 -0.87
CA VAL A 42 0.28 -6.22 -0.71
C VAL A 42 0.58 -7.18 -1.84
N LYS A 43 1.77 -7.08 -2.44
CA LYS A 43 2.21 -8.02 -3.48
C LYS A 43 2.56 -9.38 -2.86
N SER A 44 1.99 -10.44 -3.40
CA SER A 44 2.16 -11.81 -2.93
C SER A 44 3.61 -12.26 -3.06
N LYS A 45 4.16 -12.83 -1.98
CA LYS A 45 5.50 -13.45 -1.97
C LYS A 45 5.53 -14.82 -2.68
N LYS A 46 4.37 -15.43 -2.96
CA LYS A 46 4.29 -16.75 -3.59
C LYS A 46 4.74 -16.66 -5.04
N LYS A 47 5.84 -17.35 -5.40
CA LYS A 47 6.39 -17.41 -6.78
C LYS A 47 5.33 -17.76 -7.83
N SER A 48 4.43 -18.70 -7.49
CA SER A 48 3.32 -19.13 -8.37
C SER A 48 2.29 -18.04 -8.68
N LYS A 49 2.28 -16.94 -7.91
CA LYS A 49 1.38 -15.80 -8.08
C LYS A 49 2.07 -14.56 -8.62
N THR A 50 3.40 -14.44 -8.52
CA THR A 50 4.15 -13.25 -8.94
C THR A 50 3.97 -12.94 -10.43
N GLN A 51 4.03 -13.98 -11.28
CA GLN A 51 3.83 -13.85 -12.74
C GLN A 51 2.35 -13.86 -13.17
N LYS A 52 1.41 -13.83 -12.20
CA LYS A 52 -0.02 -13.86 -12.47
C LYS A 52 -0.62 -12.54 -12.03
N PRO A 53 -0.68 -11.51 -12.90
CA PRO A 53 -1.04 -10.14 -12.50
C PRO A 53 -2.40 -10.07 -11.76
N ALA A 54 -3.38 -10.86 -12.20
CA ALA A 54 -4.70 -10.96 -11.56
C ALA A 54 -4.65 -11.48 -10.10
N LYS A 55 -3.66 -12.31 -9.75
CA LYS A 55 -3.50 -12.93 -8.41
C LYS A 55 -2.27 -12.40 -7.67
N ALA A 56 -1.53 -11.47 -8.26
CA ALA A 56 -0.26 -10.97 -7.74
C ALA A 56 -0.46 -10.11 -6.49
N PHE A 57 -1.61 -9.46 -6.34
CA PHE A 57 -1.92 -8.61 -5.20
C PHE A 57 -2.97 -9.24 -4.28
N THR A 58 -2.70 -9.23 -2.98
CA THR A 58 -3.68 -9.52 -1.94
C THR A 58 -4.22 -8.20 -1.42
N LYS A 59 -5.54 -8.05 -1.47
CA LYS A 59 -6.26 -6.86 -1.02
C LYS A 59 -6.93 -7.18 0.32
N ILE A 60 -6.73 -6.31 1.30
CA ILE A 60 -7.31 -6.42 2.65
C ILE A 60 -8.12 -5.16 2.87
N VAL A 61 -9.43 -5.31 3.05
CA VAL A 61 -10.33 -4.20 3.33
C VAL A 61 -10.31 -3.91 4.82
N LEU A 62 -9.97 -2.67 5.19
CA LEU A 62 -9.86 -2.19 6.57
C LEU A 62 -10.93 -1.12 6.80
N LYS A 63 -12.00 -1.50 7.50
CA LYS A 63 -13.13 -0.64 7.88
C LYS A 63 -13.22 -0.40 9.38
N LYS A 64 -12.14 -0.66 10.12
CA LYS A 64 -12.09 -0.47 11.58
C LYS A 64 -11.76 0.98 11.92
N ASP A 65 -11.80 1.31 13.21
CA ASP A 65 -11.38 2.62 13.72
C ASP A 65 -9.95 2.98 13.28
N PHE A 66 -9.67 4.29 13.29
CA PHE A 66 -8.45 4.85 12.76
C PHE A 66 -7.18 4.21 13.35
N ARG A 67 -7.16 4.05 14.68
CA ARG A 67 -5.99 3.54 15.39
C ARG A 67 -5.76 2.05 15.10
N ARG A 68 -6.82 1.24 15.07
CA ARG A 68 -6.72 -0.19 14.72
C ARG A 68 -6.27 -0.37 13.27
N THR A 69 -6.82 0.41 12.34
CA THR A 69 -6.44 0.37 10.93
C THR A 69 -4.98 0.77 10.73
N ALA A 70 -4.53 1.87 11.36
CA ALA A 70 -3.13 2.30 11.34
C ALA A 70 -2.19 1.22 11.89
N LYS A 71 -2.55 0.57 13.01
CA LYS A 71 -1.78 -0.55 13.58
C LYS A 71 -1.68 -1.73 12.59
N THR A 72 -2.77 -2.08 11.91
CA THR A 72 -2.76 -3.14 10.89
C THR A 72 -1.85 -2.78 9.71
N ILE A 73 -1.86 -1.53 9.24
CA ILE A 73 -0.97 -1.05 8.17
C ILE A 73 0.49 -1.16 8.62
N ILE A 74 0.83 -0.73 9.83
CA ILE A 74 2.19 -0.82 10.39
C ILE A 74 2.65 -2.28 10.48
N ASN A 75 1.80 -3.18 10.97
CA ASN A 75 2.15 -4.60 11.13
C ASN A 75 2.43 -5.26 9.77
N ASN A 76 1.62 -4.95 8.75
CA ASN A 76 1.80 -5.51 7.40
C ASN A 76 2.94 -4.84 6.60
N THR A 77 3.37 -3.65 7.00
CA THR A 77 4.47 -2.92 6.34
C THR A 77 5.81 -3.21 7.02
N SER A 78 5.91 -2.92 8.32
CA SER A 78 7.14 -3.03 9.11
C SER A 78 7.17 -4.23 10.04
N GLY A 79 6.02 -4.61 10.64
CA GLY A 79 5.98 -5.66 11.68
C GLY A 79 6.46 -7.02 11.18
N ASN A 80 6.15 -7.37 9.92
CA ASN A 80 6.60 -8.59 9.28
C ASN A 80 7.94 -8.44 8.51
N HIS A 81 8.73 -7.40 8.83
CA HIS A 81 9.98 -7.06 8.13
C HIS A 81 9.82 -7.01 6.61
N TYR A 82 8.66 -6.53 6.14
CA TYR A 82 8.32 -6.58 4.72
C TYR A 82 8.96 -5.43 3.95
N ARG A 83 8.64 -4.19 4.33
CA ARG A 83 9.15 -2.91 3.79
C ARG A 83 9.09 -1.81 4.86
N SER A 84 9.95 -1.89 5.87
CA SER A 84 10.02 -0.91 6.97
C SER A 84 10.28 0.52 6.47
N ASP A 85 10.99 0.65 5.35
CA ASP A 85 11.29 1.91 4.64
C ASP A 85 10.04 2.66 4.18
N LEU A 86 8.92 1.97 3.96
CA LEU A 86 7.66 2.56 3.51
C LEU A 86 6.68 2.88 4.64
N LYS A 87 7.01 2.57 5.90
CA LYS A 87 6.09 2.75 7.04
C LYS A 87 5.52 4.17 7.12
N ALA A 88 6.40 5.17 7.06
CA ALA A 88 6.00 6.58 7.14
C ALA A 88 5.11 6.99 5.97
N ALA A 89 5.48 6.61 4.74
CA ALA A 89 4.71 6.90 3.53
C ALA A 89 3.33 6.23 3.54
N ALA A 90 3.24 4.99 4.03
CA ALA A 90 1.99 4.26 4.13
C ALA A 90 1.03 4.89 5.14
N LEU A 91 1.55 5.33 6.30
CA LEU A 91 0.76 6.05 7.30
C LEU A 91 0.32 7.43 6.78
N ALA A 92 1.20 8.19 6.16
CA ALA A 92 0.85 9.50 5.59
C ALA A 92 -0.24 9.38 4.50
N ARG A 93 -0.15 8.35 3.65
CA ARG A 93 -1.19 8.07 2.66
C ARG A 93 -2.52 7.70 3.33
N TYR A 94 -2.48 6.87 4.37
CA TYR A 94 -3.66 6.50 5.14
C TYR A 94 -4.33 7.70 5.80
N THR A 95 -3.56 8.56 6.48
CA THR A 95 -4.09 9.74 7.15
C THR A 95 -4.72 10.72 6.16
N ALA A 96 -4.12 10.89 4.98
CA ALA A 96 -4.68 11.73 3.92
C ALA A 96 -6.03 11.19 3.43
N ILE A 97 -6.14 9.88 3.21
CA ILE A 97 -7.40 9.25 2.80
C ILE A 97 -8.46 9.36 3.91
N ALA A 98 -8.09 9.06 5.15
CA ALA A 98 -9.01 9.12 6.29
C ALA A 98 -9.53 10.55 6.55
N LYS A 99 -8.75 11.59 6.22
CA LYS A 99 -9.18 12.99 6.29
C LYS A 99 -10.13 13.38 5.14
N SER A 100 -10.01 12.71 4.00
CA SER A 100 -10.85 13.00 2.81
C SER A 100 -12.19 12.26 2.79
N GLN A 101 -12.40 11.32 3.73
CA GLN A 101 -13.62 10.55 3.91
C GLN A 101 -14.49 11.17 4.99
#